data_AF-A0A7M4A6W7-F1
#
_entry.id   AF-A0A7M4A6W7-F1
#
_cell.length_a   1.000
_cell.length_b   1.000
_cell.length_c   1.000
_cell.angle_alpha   90.00
_cell.angle_beta   90.00
_cell.angle_gamma   90.00
#
_symmetry.space_group_name_H-M   'P 1'
#
loop_
_entity.id
_entity.type
_entity.pdbx_description
1 polymer ?
#
loop_
_entity_poly.entity_id
_entity_poly.type
_entity_poly.pdbx_seq_one_letter_code
_entity_poly.pdbx_strand_id
1 'polypeptide(L)'
;VLIIGISIMILLLTSDSSNPSLQWVFSGVILMFYASWSSSATIPQAIAGMSPFLIIWLISDDEDDLQLLLLPFKSESARMKFAKAIPWYGTSAFLLLTWLLLTVEIDGTNLEAHEFYGAPFIGLLAIGLTIYAWGKSVDIKTGNIIFVSIFFISILLAIYSEKFNLPGDSSLLFASSFSRGSVSIFLLTWMALAIPPNIKQAYSTLTSVIPKIRDDGLLSKKNSSRIRLLGSHLSHLGILLLLVGHIFTTTLIDRSDPSHLVTLSRDQPILHDGYEFIFTDVELIALDSEDYDYPVGDGYLGVVIEMRKDGELIDTLRPGILRFDSPSGQVTPRSEPDRHVGLFGDTIIILDIFQSNDLLDAMMFRETSQVDRIRVTVHDLQGSHAVWLGWILIIIGGGLALASSQKFHPKKQKI
;
A
#
# COMPACT_ATOMS: atom_id res chain seq x y z
N VAL A 1 -20.19 9.49 7.16
CA VAL A 1 -20.41 10.45 6.05
C VAL A 1 -21.06 11.75 6.51
N LEU A 2 -22.29 11.73 7.05
CA LEU A 2 -23.07 12.94 7.35
C LEU A 2 -22.34 13.97 8.25
N ILE A 3 -21.76 13.54 9.37
CA ILE A 3 -21.04 14.43 10.32
C ILE A 3 -19.86 15.13 9.62
N ILE A 4 -19.08 14.39 8.83
CA ILE A 4 -17.94 14.94 8.09
C ILE A 4 -18.42 15.88 6.98
N GLY A 5 -19.45 15.49 6.23
CA GLY A 5 -20.03 16.34 5.19
C GLY A 5 -20.55 17.67 5.73
N ILE A 6 -21.24 17.66 6.88
CA ILE A 6 -21.69 18.87 7.58
C ILE A 6 -20.49 19.70 8.04
N SER A 7 -19.43 19.07 8.57
CA SER A 7 -18.24 19.79 9.02
C SER A 7 -17.53 20.50 7.86
N ILE A 8 -17.37 19.84 6.72
CA ILE A 8 -16.80 20.44 5.50
C ILE A 8 -17.71 21.56 4.99
N MET A 9 -19.03 21.37 5.04
CA MET A 9 -19.99 22.39 4.64
C MET A 9 -19.90 23.63 5.53
N ILE A 10 -19.81 23.47 6.85
CA ILE A 10 -19.61 24.58 7.79
C ILE A 10 -18.30 25.31 7.45
N LEU A 11 -17.21 24.59 7.22
CA LEU A 11 -15.92 25.20 6.85
C LEU A 11 -16.02 25.98 5.53
N LEU A 12 -16.72 25.45 4.52
CA LEU A 12 -16.98 26.13 3.26
C LEU A 12 -17.82 27.40 3.47
N LEU A 13 -18.89 27.34 4.26
CA LEU A 13 -19.76 28.48 4.56
C LEU A 13 -19.07 29.55 5.41
N THR A 14 -18.14 29.15 6.28
CA THR A 14 -17.30 30.09 7.05
C THR A 14 -16.12 30.63 6.26
N SER A 15 -15.83 30.06 5.08
CA SER A 15 -14.86 30.63 4.15
C SER A 15 -15.46 31.84 3.42
N ASP A 16 -14.62 32.64 2.77
CA ASP A 16 -15.08 33.84 2.09
C ASP A 16 -16.15 33.50 1.05
N SER A 17 -17.37 34.01 1.25
CA SER A 17 -18.51 33.71 0.37
C SER A 17 -18.32 34.24 -1.05
N SER A 18 -17.41 35.20 -1.25
CA SER A 18 -17.08 35.75 -2.57
C SER A 18 -16.00 34.95 -3.31
N ASN A 19 -15.20 34.14 -2.60
CA ASN A 19 -14.21 33.23 -3.17
C ASN A 19 -14.19 31.92 -2.36
N PRO A 20 -15.15 31.01 -2.63
CA PRO A 20 -15.27 29.78 -1.87
C PRO A 20 -14.02 28.92 -2.03
N SER A 21 -13.45 28.46 -0.92
CA SER A 21 -12.25 27.62 -0.98
C SER A 21 -12.51 26.32 -1.76
N LEU A 22 -11.91 26.22 -2.95
CA LEU A 22 -11.96 25.02 -3.82
C LEU A 22 -11.62 23.74 -3.05
N GLN A 23 -10.74 23.82 -2.06
CA GLN A 23 -10.32 22.69 -1.24
C GLN A 23 -11.51 22.06 -0.51
N TRP A 24 -12.42 22.86 0.03
CA TRP A 24 -13.60 22.39 0.76
C TRP A 24 -14.69 21.89 -0.19
N VAL A 25 -14.86 22.57 -1.33
CA VAL A 25 -15.75 22.11 -2.41
C VAL A 25 -15.33 20.71 -2.87
N PHE A 26 -14.08 20.55 -3.28
CA PHE A 26 -13.56 19.25 -3.75
C PHE A 26 -13.57 18.20 -2.64
N SER A 27 -13.30 18.55 -1.39
CA SER A 27 -13.36 17.60 -0.27
C SER A 27 -14.79 17.07 -0.06
N GLY A 28 -15.80 17.93 -0.16
CA GLY A 28 -17.22 17.53 -0.06
C GLY A 28 -17.65 16.65 -1.23
N VAL A 29 -17.25 17.00 -2.45
CA VAL A 29 -17.53 16.21 -3.65
C VAL A 29 -16.86 14.84 -3.57
N ILE A 30 -15.57 14.78 -3.23
CA ILE A 30 -14.82 13.53 -3.06
C ILE A 30 -15.46 12.65 -1.97
N LEU A 31 -15.84 13.24 -0.82
CA LEU A 31 -16.51 12.49 0.25
C LEU A 31 -17.78 11.80 -0.23
N MET A 32 -18.63 12.52 -0.98
CA MET A 32 -19.89 11.96 -1.48
C MET A 32 -19.68 10.98 -2.63
N PHE A 33 -18.63 11.19 -3.42
CA PHE A 33 -18.24 10.26 -4.48
C PHE A 33 -17.81 8.92 -3.88
N TYR A 34 -16.95 8.97 -2.86
CA TYR A 34 -16.55 7.78 -2.13
C TYR A 34 -17.71 7.13 -1.39
N ALA A 35 -18.64 7.91 -0.83
CA ALA A 35 -19.83 7.35 -0.21
C ALA A 35 -20.67 6.52 -1.21
N SER A 36 -20.67 6.89 -2.49
CA SER A 36 -21.27 6.07 -3.54
C SER A 36 -20.47 4.79 -3.81
N TRP A 37 -19.14 4.91 -3.90
CA TRP A 37 -18.24 3.79 -4.21
C TRP A 37 -18.15 2.75 -3.09
N SER A 38 -18.21 3.19 -1.84
CA SER A 38 -18.27 2.34 -0.66
C SER A 38 -19.66 1.77 -0.41
N SER A 39 -20.65 2.07 -1.25
CA SER A 39 -22.07 1.72 -1.03
C SER A 39 -22.67 2.30 0.26
N SER A 40 -22.03 3.29 0.90
CA SER A 40 -22.63 4.04 2.03
C SER A 40 -23.83 4.88 1.62
N ALA A 41 -23.89 5.29 0.35
CA ALA A 41 -24.94 6.09 -0.24
C ALA A 41 -25.26 5.54 -1.63
N THR A 42 -26.54 5.54 -2.00
CA THR A 42 -26.93 5.26 -3.38
C THR A 42 -26.46 6.38 -4.31
N ILE A 43 -26.30 6.11 -5.61
CA ILE A 43 -25.90 7.14 -6.60
C ILE A 43 -26.78 8.40 -6.51
N PRO A 44 -28.13 8.33 -6.42
CA PRO A 44 -28.95 9.52 -6.24
C PRO A 44 -28.66 10.28 -4.94
N GLN A 45 -28.41 9.58 -3.83
CA GLN A 45 -28.04 10.21 -2.56
C GLN A 45 -26.67 10.88 -2.61
N ALA A 46 -25.71 10.24 -3.29
CA ALA A 46 -24.38 10.82 -3.51
C ALA A 46 -24.47 12.11 -4.33
N ILE A 47 -25.21 12.09 -5.45
CA ILE A 47 -25.48 13.28 -6.26
C ILE A 47 -26.15 14.37 -5.42
N ALA A 48 -27.20 14.02 -4.67
CA ALA A 48 -27.90 14.98 -3.79
C ALA A 48 -26.98 15.60 -2.73
N GLY A 49 -26.05 14.82 -2.16
CA GLY A 49 -25.08 15.34 -1.20
C GLY A 49 -23.93 16.13 -1.83
N MET A 50 -23.58 15.90 -3.10
CA MET A 50 -22.62 16.72 -3.84
C MET A 50 -23.19 18.10 -4.19
N SER A 51 -24.48 18.17 -4.50
CA SER A 51 -25.14 19.38 -5.01
C SER A 51 -24.87 20.63 -4.17
N PRO A 52 -24.98 20.62 -2.83
CA PRO A 52 -24.66 21.79 -2.01
C PRO A 52 -23.25 22.35 -2.23
N PHE A 53 -22.24 21.49 -2.41
CA PHE A 53 -20.86 21.91 -2.64
C PHE A 53 -20.68 22.50 -4.04
N LEU A 54 -21.25 21.83 -5.05
CA LEU A 54 -21.16 22.27 -6.45
C LEU A 54 -21.96 23.55 -6.71
N ILE A 55 -23.12 23.72 -6.06
CA ILE A 55 -23.95 24.92 -6.18
C ILE A 55 -23.21 26.15 -5.64
N ILE A 56 -22.55 26.03 -4.48
CA ILE A 56 -21.75 27.12 -3.92
C ILE A 56 -20.63 27.52 -4.90
N TRP A 57 -19.97 26.54 -5.52
CA TRP A 57 -18.93 26.78 -6.52
C TRP A 57 -19.46 27.33 -7.85
N LEU A 58 -20.66 26.94 -8.28
CA LEU A 58 -21.26 27.45 -9.52
C LEU A 58 -21.77 28.88 -9.38
N ILE A 59 -22.14 29.30 -8.17
CA ILE A 59 -22.62 30.66 -7.87
C ILE A 59 -21.46 31.65 -7.72
N SER A 60 -20.23 31.20 -7.42
CA SER A 60 -19.09 32.11 -7.37
C SER A 60 -18.74 32.64 -8.76
N ASP A 61 -18.64 33.96 -8.89
CA ASP A 61 -18.40 34.70 -10.15
C ASP A 61 -16.94 34.63 -10.67
N ASP A 62 -16.16 33.61 -10.30
CA ASP A 62 -14.76 33.47 -10.71
C ASP A 62 -14.62 32.68 -12.03
N GLU A 63 -14.67 33.38 -13.18
CA GLU A 63 -14.36 32.81 -14.51
C GLU A 63 -12.92 32.22 -14.59
N ASP A 64 -12.06 32.55 -13.62
CA ASP A 64 -10.67 32.12 -13.53
C ASP A 64 -10.46 30.73 -12.87
N ASP A 65 -11.49 30.11 -12.28
CA ASP A 65 -11.37 28.82 -11.57
C ASP A 65 -11.01 27.64 -12.49
N LEU A 66 -11.60 27.59 -13.68
CA LEU A 66 -11.21 26.59 -14.69
C LEU A 66 -9.79 26.86 -15.22
N GLN A 67 -9.38 28.13 -15.26
CA GLN A 67 -8.01 28.46 -15.62
C GLN A 67 -7.02 28.02 -14.53
N LEU A 68 -7.38 28.17 -13.25
CA LEU A 68 -6.64 27.68 -12.09
C LEU A 68 -6.36 26.18 -12.16
N LEU A 69 -7.35 25.36 -12.56
CA LEU A 69 -7.17 23.91 -12.76
C LEU A 69 -6.19 23.58 -13.89
N LEU A 70 -6.08 24.44 -14.90
CA LEU A 70 -5.16 24.26 -16.03
C LEU A 70 -3.77 24.86 -15.78
N LEU A 71 -3.58 25.67 -14.74
CA LEU A 71 -2.28 26.31 -14.43
C LEU A 71 -1.10 25.34 -14.30
N PRO A 72 -1.24 24.12 -13.73
CA PRO A 72 -0.14 23.15 -13.68
C PRO A 72 0.39 22.77 -15.08
N PHE A 73 -0.44 22.89 -16.11
CA PHE A 73 -0.07 22.61 -17.51
C PHE A 73 0.37 23.85 -18.29
N LYS A 74 0.31 25.04 -17.67
CA LYS A 74 0.63 26.34 -18.30
C LYS A 74 1.80 27.07 -17.64
N SER A 75 2.09 26.83 -16.36
CA SER A 75 3.22 27.47 -15.65
C SER A 75 4.05 26.49 -14.81
N GLU A 76 5.39 26.61 -14.86
CA GLU A 76 6.30 25.74 -14.10
C GLU A 76 6.13 25.93 -12.59
N SER A 77 5.88 27.16 -12.16
CA SER A 77 5.65 27.49 -10.75
C SER A 77 4.40 26.81 -10.20
N ALA A 78 3.27 26.87 -10.92
CA ALA A 78 2.06 26.16 -10.51
C ALA A 78 2.24 24.65 -10.58
N ARG A 79 2.90 24.13 -11.63
CA ARG A 79 3.21 22.69 -11.76
C ARG A 79 4.01 22.17 -10.56
N MET A 80 5.01 22.93 -10.12
CA MET A 80 5.81 22.60 -8.95
C MET A 80 5.06 22.74 -7.62
N LYS A 81 4.18 23.74 -7.49
CA LYS A 81 3.29 23.84 -6.31
C LYS A 81 2.36 22.63 -6.23
N PHE A 82 1.78 22.23 -7.35
CA PHE A 82 0.92 21.05 -7.46
C PHE A 82 1.67 19.77 -7.10
N ALA A 83 2.88 19.56 -7.64
CA ALA A 83 3.71 18.41 -7.31
C ALA A 83 4.03 18.28 -5.81
N LYS A 84 4.27 19.40 -5.12
CA LYS A 84 4.51 19.41 -3.67
C LYS A 84 3.25 19.13 -2.86
N ALA A 85 2.08 19.42 -3.42
CA ALA A 85 0.79 19.25 -2.77
C ALA A 85 0.26 17.82 -2.90
N ILE A 86 0.60 17.12 -4.00
CA ILE A 86 0.12 15.76 -4.29
C ILE A 86 0.36 14.76 -3.15
N PRO A 87 1.56 14.64 -2.55
CA PRO A 87 1.75 13.69 -1.46
C PRO A 87 0.80 13.93 -0.28
N TRP A 88 0.47 15.19 0.02
CA TRP A 88 -0.44 15.50 1.13
C TRP A 88 -1.90 15.22 0.78
N TYR A 89 -2.39 15.83 -0.30
CA TYR A 89 -3.80 15.71 -0.69
C TYR A 89 -4.13 14.32 -1.23
N GLY A 90 -3.23 13.71 -2.00
CA GLY A 90 -3.38 12.35 -2.52
C GLY A 90 -3.43 11.32 -1.40
N THR A 91 -2.50 11.38 -0.43
CA THR A 91 -2.54 10.48 0.73
C THR A 91 -3.77 10.72 1.60
N SER A 92 -4.17 11.98 1.81
CA SER A 92 -5.38 12.29 2.58
C SER A 92 -6.65 11.76 1.90
N ALA A 93 -6.76 11.89 0.57
CA ALA A 93 -7.87 11.36 -0.21
C ALA A 93 -7.88 9.82 -0.20
N PHE A 94 -6.72 9.17 -0.28
CA PHE A 94 -6.59 7.72 -0.20
C PHE A 94 -6.95 7.17 1.19
N LEU A 95 -6.50 7.83 2.26
CA LEU A 95 -6.86 7.47 3.63
C LEU A 95 -8.35 7.68 3.90
N LEU A 96 -8.96 8.74 3.35
CA LEU A 96 -10.41 8.96 3.45
C LEU A 96 -11.20 7.85 2.76
N LEU A 97 -10.77 7.43 1.57
CA LEU A 97 -11.36 6.29 0.86
C LEU A 97 -11.26 5.02 1.71
N THR A 98 -10.05 4.72 2.20
CA THR A 98 -9.78 3.55 3.05
C THR A 98 -10.69 3.55 4.28
N TRP A 99 -10.77 4.68 4.97
CA TRP A 99 -11.61 4.83 6.14
C TRP A 99 -13.09 4.60 5.81
N LEU A 100 -13.59 5.13 4.69
CA LEU A 100 -14.98 4.92 4.29
C LEU A 100 -15.28 3.46 3.97
N LEU A 101 -14.38 2.76 3.27
CA LEU A 101 -14.55 1.33 2.99
C LEU A 101 -14.62 0.53 4.29
N LEU A 102 -13.67 0.76 5.21
CA LEU A 102 -13.66 0.12 6.54
C LEU A 102 -14.95 0.39 7.36
N THR A 103 -15.66 1.49 7.13
CA THR A 103 -16.91 1.80 7.85
C THR A 103 -18.16 1.09 7.31
N VAL A 104 -18.13 0.60 6.08
CA VAL A 104 -19.27 -0.10 5.44
C VAL A 104 -19.11 -1.61 5.46
N GLU A 105 -17.89 -2.09 5.72
CA GLU A 105 -17.55 -3.50 5.81
C GLU A 105 -18.14 -4.14 7.08
N ILE A 106 -19.41 -4.54 7.00
CA ILE A 106 -20.09 -5.30 8.06
C ILE A 106 -19.72 -6.79 7.99
N ASP A 107 -19.47 -7.33 6.80
CA ASP A 107 -19.30 -8.78 6.56
C ASP A 107 -17.89 -9.20 6.07
N GLY A 108 -16.93 -8.27 5.96
CA GLY A 108 -15.56 -8.56 5.53
C GLY A 108 -14.91 -7.40 4.77
N THR A 109 -13.58 -7.40 4.68
CA THR A 109 -12.82 -6.32 4.03
C THR A 109 -12.98 -6.32 2.52
N ASN A 110 -13.43 -5.23 1.92
CA ASN A 110 -13.54 -5.03 0.48
C ASN A 110 -12.21 -4.53 -0.09
N LEU A 111 -11.23 -5.43 -0.06
CA LEU A 111 -9.86 -5.21 -0.53
C LEU A 111 -9.84 -4.81 -2.01
N GLU A 112 -10.69 -5.43 -2.82
CA GLU A 112 -10.85 -5.11 -4.23
C GLU A 112 -11.26 -3.64 -4.45
N ALA A 113 -12.28 -3.16 -3.75
CA ALA A 113 -12.68 -1.75 -3.87
C ALA A 113 -11.55 -0.81 -3.44
N HIS A 114 -10.81 -1.14 -2.39
CA HIS A 114 -9.69 -0.32 -1.91
C HIS A 114 -8.59 -0.20 -2.97
N GLU A 115 -8.22 -1.32 -3.59
CA GLU A 115 -7.14 -1.36 -4.58
C GLU A 115 -7.57 -0.70 -5.92
N PHE A 116 -8.79 -0.98 -6.40
CA PHE A 116 -9.29 -0.41 -7.65
C PHE A 116 -9.50 1.10 -7.56
N TYR A 117 -10.24 1.55 -6.56
CA TYR A 117 -10.50 2.99 -6.37
C TYR A 117 -9.26 3.73 -5.86
N GLY A 118 -8.29 3.01 -5.31
CA GLY A 118 -6.98 3.51 -4.93
C GLY A 118 -6.04 3.79 -6.10
N ALA A 119 -6.17 3.04 -7.21
CA ALA A 119 -5.27 3.10 -8.37
C ALA A 119 -5.07 4.52 -8.95
N PRO A 120 -6.11 5.37 -9.11
CA PRO A 120 -5.92 6.75 -9.57
C PRO A 120 -4.99 7.58 -8.67
N PHE A 121 -5.03 7.37 -7.34
CA PHE A 121 -4.15 8.08 -6.40
C PHE A 121 -2.71 7.64 -6.50
N ILE A 122 -2.47 6.34 -6.75
CA ILE A 122 -1.14 5.80 -7.03
C ILE A 122 -0.56 6.45 -8.28
N GLY A 123 -1.35 6.52 -9.37
CA GLY A 123 -0.95 7.19 -10.61
C GLY A 123 -0.65 8.69 -10.41
N LEU A 124 -1.52 9.41 -9.69
CA LEU A 124 -1.31 10.82 -9.36
C LEU A 124 -0.06 11.04 -8.51
N LEU A 125 0.22 10.16 -7.55
CA LEU A 125 1.44 10.22 -6.74
C LEU A 125 2.69 10.03 -7.61
N ALA A 126 2.67 9.08 -8.54
CA ALA A 126 3.74 8.86 -9.50
C ALA A 126 3.99 10.13 -10.33
N ILE A 127 2.94 10.74 -10.87
CA ILE A 127 3.00 11.97 -11.66
C ILE A 127 3.57 13.12 -10.81
N GLY A 128 3.06 13.31 -9.59
CA GLY A 128 3.53 14.35 -8.67
C GLY A 128 5.02 14.24 -8.35
N LEU A 129 5.47 13.03 -8.02
CA LEU A 129 6.88 12.76 -7.74
C LEU A 129 7.75 12.89 -9.00
N THR A 130 7.24 12.56 -10.18
CA THR A 130 7.92 12.79 -11.47
C THR A 130 8.13 14.28 -11.72
N ILE A 131 7.07 15.09 -11.59
CA ILE A 131 7.13 16.54 -11.75
C ILE A 131 8.11 17.14 -10.75
N TYR A 132 8.03 16.70 -9.49
CA TYR A 132 8.93 17.16 -8.44
C TYR A 132 10.39 16.89 -8.81
N ALA A 133 10.69 15.67 -9.27
CA ALA A 133 12.03 15.25 -9.64
C ALA A 133 12.57 15.99 -10.88
N TRP A 134 11.71 16.25 -11.88
CA TRP A 134 12.07 17.07 -13.03
C TRP A 134 12.38 18.51 -12.64
N GLY A 135 11.70 19.08 -11.65
CA GLY A 135 12.01 20.44 -11.22
C GLY A 135 11.83 21.46 -12.35
N LYS A 136 12.89 22.23 -12.59
CA LYS A 136 13.00 23.17 -13.72
C LYS A 136 13.78 22.61 -14.92
N SER A 137 14.18 21.34 -14.87
CA SER A 137 14.99 20.72 -15.93
C SER A 137 14.19 20.31 -17.16
N VAL A 138 12.87 20.18 -17.02
CA VAL A 138 11.95 19.84 -18.10
C VAL A 138 10.96 20.99 -18.24
N ASP A 139 10.86 21.58 -19.43
CA ASP A 139 9.89 22.65 -19.69
C ASP A 139 8.45 22.12 -19.70
N ILE A 140 7.48 23.03 -19.81
CA ILE A 140 6.06 22.70 -19.73
C ILE A 140 5.59 21.91 -20.95
N LYS A 141 5.99 22.33 -22.16
CA LYS A 141 5.55 21.67 -23.39
C LYS A 141 6.05 20.24 -23.44
N THR A 142 7.35 20.05 -23.19
CA THR A 142 7.96 18.72 -23.18
C THR A 142 7.32 17.83 -22.12
N GLY A 143 7.14 18.34 -20.89
CA GLY A 143 6.51 17.58 -19.81
C GLY A 143 5.08 17.15 -20.16
N ASN A 144 4.27 18.05 -20.73
CA ASN A 144 2.90 17.74 -21.13
C ASN A 144 2.85 16.70 -22.26
N ILE A 145 3.75 16.80 -23.25
CA ILE A 145 3.86 15.81 -24.33
C ILE A 145 4.18 14.44 -23.73
N ILE A 146 5.16 14.36 -22.82
CA ILE A 146 5.53 13.10 -22.16
C ILE A 146 4.34 12.52 -21.40
N PHE A 147 3.60 13.32 -20.62
CA PHE A 147 2.45 12.82 -19.87
C PHE A 147 1.32 12.33 -20.77
N VAL A 148 1.01 13.05 -21.85
CA VAL A 148 0.00 12.62 -22.82
C VAL A 148 0.44 11.33 -23.50
N SER A 149 1.70 11.25 -23.96
CA SER A 149 2.25 10.04 -24.57
C SER A 149 2.20 8.84 -23.61
N ILE A 150 2.63 9.03 -22.35
CA ILE A 150 2.63 7.97 -21.35
C ILE A 150 1.20 7.54 -20.99
N PHE A 151 0.24 8.46 -20.93
CA PHE A 151 -1.16 8.12 -20.70
C PHE A 151 -1.72 7.22 -21.82
N PHE A 152 -1.45 7.55 -23.09
CA PHE A 152 -1.87 6.70 -24.21
C PHE A 152 -1.13 5.36 -24.22
N ILE A 153 0.17 5.36 -23.92
CA ILE A 153 0.96 4.13 -23.80
C ILE A 153 0.43 3.26 -22.66
N SER A 154 0.11 3.82 -21.49
CA SER A 154 -0.39 3.06 -20.35
C SER A 154 -1.73 2.40 -20.64
N ILE A 155 -2.62 3.08 -21.37
CA ILE A 155 -3.89 2.49 -21.82
C ILE A 155 -3.64 1.38 -22.83
N LEU A 156 -2.80 1.63 -23.83
CA LEU A 156 -2.47 0.65 -24.87
C LEU A 156 -1.88 -0.62 -24.26
N LEU A 157 -0.90 -0.48 -23.35
CA LEU A 157 -0.28 -1.60 -22.66
C LEU A 157 -1.29 -2.34 -21.77
N ALA A 158 -2.18 -1.62 -21.07
CA ALA A 158 -3.21 -2.24 -20.24
C ALA A 158 -4.20 -3.09 -21.05
N ILE A 159 -4.60 -2.63 -22.24
CA ILE A 159 -5.45 -3.40 -23.18
C ILE A 159 -4.76 -4.69 -23.61
N TYR A 160 -3.43 -4.68 -23.78
CA TYR A 160 -2.64 -5.85 -24.14
C TYR A 160 -2.01 -6.56 -22.93
N SER A 161 -2.53 -6.33 -21.72
CA SER A 161 -1.96 -6.87 -20.47
C SER A 161 -1.83 -8.39 -20.47
N GLU A 162 -2.76 -9.12 -21.09
CA GLU A 162 -2.73 -10.59 -21.22
C GLU A 162 -1.52 -11.13 -21.99
N LYS A 163 -0.85 -10.29 -22.81
CA LYS A 163 0.37 -10.67 -23.53
C LYS A 163 1.61 -10.58 -22.65
N PHE A 164 1.51 -9.95 -21.49
CA PHE A 164 2.58 -9.88 -20.51
C PHE A 164 2.43 -11.04 -19.54
N ASN A 165 3.54 -11.76 -19.30
CA ASN A 165 3.58 -12.81 -18.29
C ASN A 165 3.72 -12.15 -16.90
N LEU A 166 2.62 -11.60 -16.40
CA LEU A 166 2.55 -10.98 -15.07
C LEU A 166 2.35 -12.07 -14.00
N PRO A 167 3.00 -11.92 -12.83
CA PRO A 167 2.82 -12.85 -11.73
C PRO A 167 1.48 -12.68 -11.03
N GLY A 168 1.19 -13.61 -10.12
CA GLY A 168 -0.05 -13.62 -9.34
C GLY A 168 -1.29 -13.80 -10.21
N ASP A 169 -2.36 -13.14 -9.80
CA ASP A 169 -3.71 -13.34 -10.30
C ASP A 169 -4.06 -12.35 -11.42
N SER A 170 -3.10 -12.12 -12.33
CA SER A 170 -3.19 -11.07 -13.35
C SER A 170 -4.39 -11.23 -14.29
N SER A 171 -4.89 -12.45 -14.48
CA SER A 171 -6.08 -12.76 -15.29
C SER A 171 -7.40 -12.55 -14.56
N LEU A 172 -7.41 -12.48 -13.23
CA LEU A 172 -8.65 -12.28 -12.47
C LEU A 172 -9.19 -10.87 -12.67
N LEU A 173 -10.52 -10.74 -12.57
CA LEU A 173 -11.21 -9.46 -12.76
C LEU A 173 -11.20 -8.65 -11.46
N PHE A 174 -10.87 -7.36 -11.58
CA PHE A 174 -10.99 -6.35 -10.52
C PHE A 174 -12.41 -5.78 -10.41
N ALA A 175 -13.04 -5.66 -11.57
CA ALA A 175 -14.38 -5.15 -11.79
C ALA A 175 -14.93 -5.84 -13.03
N SER A 176 -16.21 -5.63 -13.34
CA SER A 176 -16.89 -6.30 -14.47
C SER A 176 -16.22 -6.15 -15.85
N SER A 177 -15.22 -5.27 -15.99
CA SER A 177 -14.61 -4.94 -17.29
C SER A 177 -13.09 -4.79 -17.27
N PHE A 178 -12.43 -4.94 -16.11
CA PHE A 178 -10.97 -4.72 -15.99
C PHE A 178 -10.32 -5.86 -15.20
N SER A 179 -9.25 -6.43 -15.74
CA SER A 179 -8.43 -7.43 -15.02
C SER A 179 -7.41 -6.78 -14.10
N ARG A 180 -6.95 -7.52 -13.09
CA ARG A 180 -5.83 -7.14 -12.20
C ARG A 180 -4.57 -6.81 -13.00
N GLY A 181 -4.26 -7.59 -14.03
CA GLY A 181 -3.15 -7.34 -14.95
C GLY A 181 -3.28 -6.03 -15.71
N SER A 182 -4.48 -5.67 -16.18
CA SER A 182 -4.71 -4.41 -16.91
C SER A 182 -4.46 -3.18 -16.05
N VAL A 183 -4.98 -3.15 -14.83
CA VAL A 183 -4.77 -2.07 -13.86
C VAL A 183 -3.30 -2.00 -13.45
N SER A 184 -2.68 -3.15 -13.21
CA SER A 184 -1.28 -3.22 -12.80
C SER A 184 -0.34 -2.71 -13.88
N ILE A 185 -0.51 -3.10 -15.14
CA ILE A 185 0.29 -2.59 -16.27
C ILE A 185 0.10 -1.09 -16.46
N PHE A 186 -1.14 -0.61 -16.33
CA PHE A 186 -1.42 0.83 -16.38
C PHE A 186 -0.57 1.58 -15.33
N LEU A 187 -0.59 1.12 -14.07
CA LEU A 187 0.17 1.74 -12.98
C LEU A 187 1.69 1.56 -13.11
N LEU A 188 2.15 0.38 -13.50
CA LEU A 188 3.59 0.09 -13.71
C LEU A 188 4.17 0.98 -14.82
N THR A 189 3.39 1.33 -15.84
CA THR A 189 3.81 2.27 -16.88
C THR A 189 4.12 3.65 -16.28
N TRP A 190 3.29 4.13 -15.35
CA TRP A 190 3.54 5.38 -14.62
C TRP A 190 4.73 5.26 -13.66
N MET A 191 4.91 4.11 -13.01
CA MET A 191 6.09 3.86 -12.17
C MET A 191 7.39 3.88 -12.99
N ALA A 192 7.37 3.28 -14.18
CA ALA A 192 8.51 3.26 -15.10
C ALA A 192 8.93 4.68 -15.52
N LEU A 193 7.98 5.61 -15.65
CA LEU A 193 8.28 7.03 -15.86
C LEU A 193 8.85 7.70 -14.60
N ALA A 194 8.27 7.42 -13.43
CA ALA A 194 8.56 8.13 -12.18
C ALA A 194 9.90 7.74 -11.54
N ILE A 195 10.32 6.48 -11.66
CA ILE A 195 11.50 5.95 -10.97
C ILE A 195 12.81 6.56 -11.46
N PRO A 196 13.14 6.59 -12.77
CA PRO A 196 14.44 7.10 -13.24
C PRO A 196 14.77 8.54 -12.79
N PRO A 197 13.88 9.55 -12.91
CA PRO A 197 14.20 10.90 -12.46
C PRO A 197 14.37 10.98 -10.94
N ASN A 198 13.62 10.19 -10.16
CA ASN A 198 13.74 10.15 -8.70
C ASN A 198 15.04 9.46 -8.25
N ILE A 199 15.47 8.37 -8.91
CA ILE A 199 16.79 7.76 -8.69
C ILE A 199 17.90 8.79 -8.95
N LYS A 200 17.85 9.46 -10.11
CA LYS A 200 18.84 10.48 -10.47
C LYS A 200 18.89 11.61 -9.45
N GLN A 201 17.73 12.08 -8.97
CA GLN A 201 17.63 13.13 -7.97
C GLN A 201 18.19 12.70 -6.61
N ALA A 202 17.83 11.50 -6.14
CA ALA A 202 18.34 10.94 -4.90
C ALA A 202 19.86 10.75 -4.96
N TYR A 203 20.37 10.17 -6.04
CA TYR A 203 21.81 9.94 -6.24
C TYR A 203 22.62 11.25 -6.31
N SER A 204 22.15 12.24 -7.08
CA SER A 204 22.79 13.56 -7.17
C SER A 204 22.83 14.28 -5.81
N THR A 205 21.76 14.13 -5.03
CA THR A 205 21.69 14.72 -3.70
C THR A 205 22.61 14.00 -2.73
N LEU A 206 22.62 12.66 -2.77
CA LEU A 206 23.49 11.82 -1.96
C LEU A 206 24.97 12.18 -2.17
N THR A 207 25.41 12.21 -3.43
CA THR A 207 26.80 12.50 -3.81
C THR A 207 27.22 13.94 -3.51
N SER A 208 26.30 14.90 -3.52
CA SER A 208 26.59 16.30 -3.21
C SER A 208 26.50 16.65 -1.72
N VAL A 209 25.71 15.91 -0.94
CA VAL A 209 25.44 16.16 0.49
C VAL A 209 26.37 15.35 1.40
N ILE A 210 26.64 14.08 1.10
CA ILE A 210 27.49 13.21 1.96
C ILE A 210 28.88 13.81 2.23
N PRO A 211 29.63 14.31 1.23
CA PRO A 211 30.96 14.88 1.49
C PRO A 211 30.88 16.06 2.47
N LYS A 212 29.90 16.94 2.30
CA LYS A 212 29.67 18.10 3.17
C LYS A 212 29.26 17.71 4.59
N ILE A 213 28.51 16.61 4.74
CA ILE A 213 28.18 16.05 6.06
C ILE A 213 29.43 15.49 6.75
N ARG A 214 30.31 14.82 5.98
CA ARG A 214 31.57 14.28 6.50
C ARG A 214 32.51 15.38 7.00
N ASP A 215 32.56 16.51 6.29
CA ASP A 215 33.43 17.64 6.62
C ASP A 215 32.89 18.48 7.79
N ASP A 216 31.60 18.85 7.75
CA ASP A 216 31.00 19.78 8.72
C ASP A 216 30.37 19.07 9.94
N GLY A 217 30.21 17.74 9.89
CA GLY A 217 29.50 16.93 10.89
C GLY A 217 27.97 16.90 10.71
N LEU A 218 27.34 15.78 11.08
CA LEU A 218 25.92 15.50 10.85
C LEU A 218 24.97 16.44 11.63
N LEU A 219 25.34 16.86 12.84
CA LEU A 219 24.52 17.74 13.69
C LEU A 219 24.78 19.23 13.47
N SER A 220 25.61 19.59 12.50
CA SER A 220 25.90 21.00 12.20
C SER A 220 24.65 21.72 11.68
N LYS A 221 24.38 22.92 12.23
CA LYS A 221 23.27 23.78 11.75
C LYS A 221 23.39 24.08 10.25
N LYS A 222 24.61 24.11 9.71
CA LYS A 222 24.87 24.33 8.28
C LYS A 222 24.38 23.18 7.39
N ASN A 223 24.21 21.99 7.96
CA ASN A 223 23.78 20.78 7.26
C ASN A 223 22.29 20.47 7.41
N SER A 224 21.54 21.13 8.30
CA SER A 224 20.11 20.87 8.53
C SER A 224 19.28 20.89 7.24
N SER A 225 19.44 21.91 6.40
CA SER A 225 18.71 21.98 5.12
C SER A 225 19.13 20.91 4.12
N ARG A 226 20.42 20.55 4.09
CA ARG A 226 20.99 19.52 3.21
C ARG A 226 20.51 18.12 3.60
N ILE A 227 20.47 17.83 4.90
CA ILE A 227 19.98 16.57 5.47
C ILE A 227 18.48 16.43 5.22
N ARG A 228 17.70 17.49 5.42
CA ARG A 228 16.26 17.49 5.11
C ARG A 228 16.00 17.24 3.63
N LEU A 229 16.78 17.85 2.74
CA LEU A 229 16.68 17.65 1.30
C LEU A 229 17.02 16.20 0.91
N LEU A 230 18.12 15.67 1.44
CA LEU A 230 18.50 14.27 1.24
C LEU A 230 17.41 13.33 1.74
N GLY A 231 16.89 13.56 2.94
CA GLY A 231 15.81 12.78 3.52
C GLY A 231 14.56 12.79 2.64
N SER A 232 14.14 13.96 2.14
CA SER A 232 13.00 14.07 1.23
C SER A 232 13.19 13.28 -0.07
N HIS A 233 14.37 13.35 -0.70
CA HIS A 233 14.61 12.62 -1.95
C HIS A 233 14.70 11.10 -1.74
N LEU A 234 15.26 10.65 -0.62
CA LEU A 234 15.25 9.22 -0.24
C LEU A 234 13.83 8.74 0.02
N SER A 235 13.02 9.51 0.76
CA SER A 235 11.62 9.19 1.01
C SER A 235 10.80 9.16 -0.28
N HIS A 236 10.99 10.08 -1.23
CA HIS A 236 10.30 10.06 -2.52
C HIS A 236 10.61 8.79 -3.32
N LEU A 237 11.88 8.41 -3.41
CA LEU A 237 12.27 7.16 -4.06
C LEU A 237 11.68 5.94 -3.31
N GLY A 238 11.73 5.97 -1.97
CA GLY A 238 11.14 4.93 -1.13
C GLY A 238 9.64 4.75 -1.36
N ILE A 239 8.88 5.86 -1.50
CA ILE A 239 7.45 5.83 -1.83
C ILE A 239 7.22 5.15 -3.19
N LEU A 240 8.01 5.47 -4.22
CA LEU A 240 7.86 4.83 -5.53
C LEU A 240 8.15 3.33 -5.47
N LEU A 241 9.16 2.90 -4.71
CA LEU A 241 9.46 1.48 -4.53
C LEU A 241 8.38 0.76 -3.73
N LEU A 242 7.83 1.39 -2.69
CA LEU A 242 6.65 0.89 -1.98
C LEU A 242 5.48 0.69 -2.93
N LEU A 243 5.21 1.67 -3.81
CA LEU A 243 4.10 1.59 -4.76
C LEU A 243 4.30 0.49 -5.80
N VAL A 244 5.53 0.28 -6.28
CA VAL A 244 5.84 -0.87 -7.15
C VAL A 244 5.54 -2.17 -6.40
N GLY A 245 6.08 -2.31 -5.19
CA GLY A 245 5.84 -3.50 -4.36
C GLY A 245 4.35 -3.70 -4.05
N HIS A 246 3.59 -2.63 -3.81
CA HIS A 246 2.15 -2.67 -3.63
C HIS A 246 1.43 -3.19 -4.89
N ILE A 247 1.78 -2.69 -6.08
CA ILE A 247 1.18 -3.19 -7.33
C ILE A 247 1.40 -4.70 -7.47
N PHE A 248 2.59 -5.22 -7.14
CA PHE A 248 2.86 -6.65 -7.23
C PHE A 248 2.26 -7.50 -6.09
N THR A 249 2.18 -6.99 -4.86
CA THR A 249 1.80 -7.79 -3.66
C THR A 249 0.35 -7.60 -3.19
N THR A 250 -0.36 -6.61 -3.75
CA THR A 250 -1.78 -6.38 -3.46
C THR A 250 -2.60 -6.23 -4.74
N THR A 251 -2.22 -5.38 -5.69
CA THR A 251 -3.03 -5.20 -6.91
C THR A 251 -3.08 -6.45 -7.79
N LEU A 252 -1.94 -7.13 -7.97
CA LEU A 252 -1.85 -8.37 -8.76
C LEU A 252 -2.33 -9.62 -8.02
N ILE A 253 -2.44 -9.60 -6.70
CA ILE A 253 -2.74 -10.80 -5.91
C ILE A 253 -4.09 -10.65 -5.23
N ASP A 254 -5.02 -11.52 -5.58
CA ASP A 254 -6.32 -11.62 -4.96
C ASP A 254 -6.23 -12.47 -3.68
N ARG A 255 -6.13 -11.81 -2.54
CA ARG A 255 -6.01 -12.50 -1.25
C ARG A 255 -7.26 -13.26 -0.83
N SER A 256 -8.39 -13.00 -1.48
CA SER A 256 -9.65 -13.69 -1.24
C SER A 256 -9.91 -14.84 -2.21
N ASP A 257 -9.08 -14.99 -3.25
CA ASP A 257 -9.33 -16.01 -4.25
C ASP A 257 -9.08 -17.43 -3.69
N PRO A 258 -10.04 -18.36 -3.84
CA PRO A 258 -9.91 -19.72 -3.33
C PRO A 258 -8.78 -20.54 -3.96
N SER A 259 -8.20 -20.13 -5.09
CA SER A 259 -7.08 -20.85 -5.73
C SER A 259 -5.82 -20.86 -4.88
N HIS A 260 -5.67 -19.89 -3.97
CA HIS A 260 -4.59 -19.84 -2.98
C HIS A 260 -4.76 -20.87 -1.85
N LEU A 261 -5.94 -21.50 -1.71
CA LEU A 261 -6.20 -22.54 -0.71
C LEU A 261 -5.78 -23.92 -1.23
N VAL A 262 -4.66 -24.41 -0.72
CA VAL A 262 -4.07 -25.69 -1.10
C VAL A 262 -4.36 -26.73 -0.02
N THR A 263 -4.88 -27.90 -0.44
CA THR A 263 -5.02 -29.04 0.47
C THR A 263 -3.85 -29.98 0.30
N LEU A 264 -3.06 -30.15 1.36
CA LEU A 264 -1.91 -31.05 1.41
C LEU A 264 -2.32 -32.35 2.09
N SER A 265 -1.93 -33.47 1.49
CA SER A 265 -2.04 -34.79 2.10
C SER A 265 -0.67 -35.19 2.65
N ARG A 266 -0.65 -35.93 3.76
CA ARG A 266 0.59 -36.33 4.43
C ARG A 266 1.50 -37.13 3.49
N ASP A 267 2.77 -36.76 3.45
CA ASP A 267 3.84 -37.36 2.64
C ASP A 267 3.56 -37.39 1.12
N GLN A 268 2.64 -36.54 0.63
CA GLN A 268 2.33 -36.43 -0.79
C GLN A 268 2.74 -35.05 -1.33
N PRO A 269 3.52 -34.99 -2.43
CA PRO A 269 3.87 -33.73 -3.06
C PRO A 269 2.67 -33.14 -3.81
N ILE A 270 2.37 -31.88 -3.53
CA ILE A 270 1.36 -31.09 -4.24
C ILE A 270 2.05 -29.92 -4.94
N LEU A 271 1.89 -29.83 -6.25
CA LEU A 271 2.43 -28.73 -7.06
C LEU A 271 1.51 -27.52 -7.00
N HIS A 272 2.06 -26.37 -6.60
CA HIS A 272 1.36 -25.09 -6.59
C HIS A 272 2.37 -23.96 -6.86
N ASP A 273 2.05 -23.06 -7.79
CA ASP A 273 2.90 -21.92 -8.21
C ASP A 273 4.37 -22.27 -8.51
N GLY A 274 4.60 -23.45 -9.10
CA GLY A 274 5.93 -23.90 -9.49
C GLY A 274 6.78 -24.47 -8.35
N TYR A 275 6.19 -24.68 -7.17
CA TYR A 275 6.80 -25.37 -6.03
C TYR A 275 6.01 -26.62 -5.66
N GLU A 276 6.71 -27.62 -5.16
CA GLU A 276 6.13 -28.83 -4.59
C GLU A 276 6.09 -28.67 -3.07
N PHE A 277 4.90 -28.70 -2.48
CA PHE A 277 4.69 -28.65 -1.05
C PHE A 277 4.38 -30.05 -0.52
N ILE A 278 5.09 -30.48 0.52
CA ILE A 278 4.92 -31.79 1.15
C ILE A 278 4.64 -31.58 2.64
N PHE A 279 3.45 -31.95 3.09
CA PHE A 279 3.10 -31.98 4.51
C PHE A 279 3.72 -33.23 5.16
N THR A 280 4.62 -33.05 6.12
CA THR A 280 5.41 -34.15 6.71
C THR A 280 5.00 -34.48 8.14
N ASP A 281 4.79 -33.45 8.97
CA ASP A 281 4.48 -33.67 10.38
C ASP A 281 3.69 -32.53 11.02
N VAL A 282 3.18 -32.79 12.23
CA VAL A 282 2.46 -31.83 13.07
C VAL A 282 3.24 -31.60 14.37
N GLU A 283 3.54 -30.34 14.67
CA GLU A 283 4.29 -29.95 15.87
C GLU A 283 3.34 -29.37 16.92
N LEU A 284 3.41 -29.89 18.15
CA LEU A 284 2.69 -29.36 19.30
C LEU A 284 3.69 -28.99 20.39
N ILE A 285 3.83 -27.69 20.64
CA ILE A 285 4.80 -27.16 21.58
C ILE A 285 4.06 -26.49 22.73
N ALA A 286 4.17 -27.07 23.92
CA ALA A 286 3.60 -26.49 25.12
C ALA A 286 4.46 -25.30 25.63
N LEU A 287 3.85 -24.37 26.35
CA LEU A 287 4.52 -23.19 26.91
C LEU A 287 5.72 -23.53 27.81
N ASP A 288 5.66 -24.66 28.50
CA ASP A 288 6.72 -25.14 29.41
C ASP A 288 7.83 -25.93 28.70
N SER A 289 7.71 -26.12 27.38
CA SER A 289 8.75 -26.76 26.56
C SER A 289 9.94 -25.83 26.33
N GLU A 290 11.15 -26.39 26.31
CA GLU A 290 12.37 -25.66 25.90
C GLU A 290 12.30 -25.25 24.41
N ASP A 291 11.48 -25.93 23.61
CA ASP A 291 11.30 -25.65 22.18
C ASP A 291 10.31 -24.50 21.90
N TYR A 292 9.72 -23.89 22.93
CA TYR A 292 8.78 -22.77 22.78
C TYR A 292 9.51 -21.42 22.63
N ASP A 293 9.62 -20.95 21.38
CA ASP A 293 10.36 -19.72 21.04
C ASP A 293 9.47 -18.46 20.89
N TYR A 294 8.19 -18.55 21.27
CA TYR A 294 7.26 -17.45 21.08
C TYR A 294 7.19 -16.55 22.34
N PRO A 295 7.24 -15.21 22.18
CA PRO A 295 7.17 -14.28 23.32
C PRO A 295 5.76 -14.15 23.91
N VAL A 296 4.74 -14.68 23.22
CA VAL A 296 3.32 -14.58 23.57
C VAL A 296 2.60 -15.87 23.23
N GLY A 297 1.53 -16.16 23.96
CA GLY A 297 0.73 -17.38 23.82
C GLY A 297 1.00 -18.37 24.94
N ASP A 298 0.11 -19.35 25.05
CA ASP A 298 0.13 -20.41 26.07
C ASP A 298 0.47 -21.78 25.46
N GLY A 299 0.82 -21.80 24.17
CA GLY A 299 1.22 -22.97 23.40
C GLY A 299 1.21 -22.66 21.90
N TYR A 300 1.89 -23.52 21.14
CA TYR A 300 1.97 -23.44 19.69
C TYR A 300 1.54 -24.76 19.06
N LEU A 301 0.81 -24.64 17.97
CA LEU A 301 0.41 -25.74 17.12
C LEU A 301 0.83 -25.44 15.69
N GLY A 302 1.72 -26.24 15.12
CA GLY A 302 2.26 -26.05 13.79
C GLY A 302 2.15 -27.28 12.91
N VAL A 303 2.39 -27.07 11.61
CA VAL A 303 2.58 -28.15 10.64
C VAL A 303 3.91 -27.96 9.95
N VAL A 304 4.61 -29.04 9.66
CA VAL A 304 5.91 -29.03 8.98
C VAL A 304 5.68 -29.31 7.50
N ILE A 305 6.00 -28.33 6.67
CA ILE A 305 5.82 -28.38 5.23
C ILE A 305 7.18 -28.22 4.56
N GLU A 306 7.61 -29.22 3.82
CA GLU A 306 8.77 -29.09 2.94
C GLU A 306 8.37 -28.37 1.64
N MET A 307 9.13 -27.35 1.28
CA MET A 307 9.01 -26.64 0.01
C MET A 307 10.15 -27.08 -0.90
N ARG A 308 9.80 -27.71 -2.03
CA ARG A 308 10.75 -28.23 -3.00
C ARG A 308 10.58 -27.59 -4.36
N LYS A 309 11.64 -27.56 -5.15
CA LYS A 309 11.63 -27.13 -6.55
C LYS A 309 12.47 -28.08 -7.36
N ASP A 310 11.91 -28.61 -8.45
CA ASP A 310 12.58 -29.59 -9.31
C ASP A 310 13.15 -30.81 -8.53
N GLY A 311 12.46 -31.21 -7.45
CA GLY A 311 12.86 -32.31 -6.56
C GLY A 311 13.89 -31.96 -5.48
N GLU A 312 14.47 -30.76 -5.50
CA GLU A 312 15.41 -30.29 -4.47
C GLU A 312 14.68 -29.58 -3.32
N LEU A 313 15.08 -29.86 -2.08
CA LEU A 313 14.56 -29.17 -0.90
C LEU A 313 15.10 -27.73 -0.87
N ILE A 314 14.17 -26.77 -0.97
CA ILE A 314 14.48 -25.33 -0.92
C ILE A 314 14.38 -24.82 0.51
N ASP A 315 13.31 -25.21 1.22
CA ASP A 315 13.04 -24.74 2.57
C ASP A 315 12.12 -25.69 3.35
N THR A 316 12.05 -25.50 4.67
CA THR A 316 11.12 -26.19 5.56
C THR A 316 10.34 -25.16 6.38
N LEU A 317 9.04 -25.07 6.09
CA LEU A 317 8.13 -24.07 6.63
C LEU A 317 7.28 -24.66 7.75
N ARG A 318 7.05 -23.87 8.79
CA ARG A 318 6.31 -24.20 10.01
C ARG A 318 5.16 -23.22 10.26
N PRO A 319 4.16 -23.11 9.35
CA PRO A 319 2.99 -22.31 9.65
C PRO A 319 2.19 -22.96 10.78
N GLY A 320 1.60 -22.14 11.64
CA GLY A 320 0.91 -22.64 12.82
C GLY A 320 -0.04 -21.64 13.44
N ILE A 321 -0.40 -21.92 14.69
CA ILE A 321 -1.36 -21.19 15.49
C ILE A 321 -0.85 -21.13 16.92
N LEU A 322 -0.85 -19.92 17.47
CA LEU A 322 -0.64 -19.67 18.87
C LEU A 322 -1.96 -19.79 19.63
N ARG A 323 -1.91 -20.50 20.75
CA ARG A 323 -3.03 -20.69 21.66
C ARG A 323 -3.04 -19.57 22.71
N PHE A 324 -4.20 -18.99 23.01
CA PHE A 324 -4.38 -18.07 24.14
C PHE A 324 -5.52 -18.57 25.02
N ASP A 325 -5.18 -18.96 26.25
CA ASP A 325 -6.11 -19.58 27.19
C ASP A 325 -6.70 -18.51 28.12
N SER A 326 -8.01 -18.39 28.13
CA SER A 326 -8.69 -17.48 29.05
C SER A 326 -8.90 -18.14 30.43
N PRO A 327 -9.01 -17.35 31.51
CA PRO A 327 -9.38 -17.87 32.84
C PRO A 327 -10.75 -18.56 32.88
N SER A 328 -11.62 -18.32 31.89
CA SER A 328 -12.91 -19.00 31.75
C SER A 328 -12.80 -20.35 31.02
N GLY A 329 -11.59 -20.78 30.65
CA GLY A 329 -11.32 -21.99 29.89
C GLY A 329 -11.56 -21.87 28.39
N GLN A 330 -11.73 -20.64 27.85
CA GLN A 330 -11.90 -20.42 26.43
C GLN A 330 -10.53 -20.29 25.75
N VAL A 331 -10.32 -21.03 24.67
CA VAL A 331 -9.12 -20.95 23.84
C VAL A 331 -9.37 -20.01 22.67
N THR A 332 -8.52 -18.99 22.52
CA THR A 332 -8.54 -18.10 21.35
C THR A 332 -7.32 -18.39 20.48
N PRO A 333 -7.50 -18.97 19.28
CA PRO A 333 -6.38 -19.22 18.37
C PRO A 333 -5.97 -17.94 17.64
N ARG A 334 -4.67 -17.79 17.39
CA ARG A 334 -4.10 -16.77 16.50
C ARG A 334 -3.18 -17.43 15.48
N SER A 335 -3.41 -17.18 14.19
CA SER A 335 -2.53 -17.67 13.13
C SER A 335 -1.13 -17.07 13.24
N GLU A 336 -0.12 -17.94 13.12
CA GLU A 336 1.29 -17.62 12.99
C GLU A 336 1.77 -18.13 11.62
N PRO A 337 1.80 -17.24 10.61
CA PRO A 337 2.23 -17.63 9.28
C PRO A 337 3.75 -17.82 9.23
N ASP A 338 4.20 -18.70 8.35
CA ASP A 338 5.63 -18.83 8.05
C ASP A 338 5.90 -18.43 6.59
N ARG A 339 7.15 -18.06 6.28
CA ARG A 339 7.52 -17.57 4.96
C ARG A 339 8.89 -18.06 4.50
N HIS A 340 8.97 -18.33 3.21
CA HIS A 340 10.21 -18.47 2.48
C HIS A 340 10.60 -17.14 1.84
N VAL A 341 11.87 -16.73 1.96
CA VAL A 341 12.39 -15.51 1.30
C VAL A 341 13.14 -15.92 0.04
N GLY A 342 12.50 -15.71 -1.11
CA GLY A 342 13.08 -15.97 -2.42
C GLY A 342 13.90 -14.81 -2.97
N LEU A 343 14.34 -14.90 -4.22
CA LEU A 343 15.12 -13.84 -4.87
C LEU A 343 14.25 -12.62 -5.26
N PHE A 344 13.04 -12.88 -5.73
CA PHE A 344 12.14 -11.86 -6.30
C PHE A 344 10.95 -11.51 -5.40
N GLY A 345 10.73 -12.26 -4.33
CA GLY A 345 9.56 -12.14 -3.47
C GLY A 345 9.60 -13.10 -2.30
N ASP A 346 8.61 -12.98 -1.42
CA ASP A 346 8.41 -13.87 -0.28
C ASP A 346 7.25 -14.82 -0.64
N THR A 347 7.38 -16.11 -0.35
CA THR A 347 6.24 -17.05 -0.37
C THR A 347 5.75 -17.23 1.06
N ILE A 348 4.49 -16.88 1.32
CA ILE A 348 3.90 -16.96 2.66
C ILE A 348 2.93 -18.14 2.69
N ILE A 349 3.04 -18.97 3.73
CA ILE A 349 2.09 -20.03 4.01
C ILE A 349 1.37 -19.73 5.32
N ILE A 350 0.04 -19.85 5.28
CA ILE A 350 -0.85 -19.57 6.39
C ILE A 350 -1.68 -20.82 6.65
N LEU A 351 -1.67 -21.31 7.89
CA LEU A 351 -2.56 -22.40 8.28
C LEU A 351 -4.00 -21.87 8.40
N ASP A 352 -4.95 -22.55 7.76
CA ASP A 352 -6.36 -22.16 7.78
C ASP A 352 -6.97 -22.37 9.18
N ILE A 353 -7.34 -21.27 9.84
CA ILE A 353 -7.89 -21.28 11.19
C ILE A 353 -9.25 -21.99 11.27
N PHE A 354 -10.01 -22.08 10.17
CA PHE A 354 -11.29 -22.78 10.19
C PHE A 354 -11.13 -24.30 10.25
N GLN A 355 -10.06 -24.86 9.66
CA GLN A 355 -9.67 -26.25 9.87
C GLN A 355 -8.89 -26.46 11.17
N SER A 356 -8.33 -25.40 11.75
CA SER A 356 -7.58 -25.54 13.00
C SER A 356 -8.42 -26.00 14.17
N ASN A 357 -9.74 -25.77 14.16
CA ASN A 357 -10.63 -26.33 15.19
C ASN A 357 -10.71 -27.86 15.11
N ASP A 358 -10.77 -28.43 13.90
CA ASP A 358 -10.75 -29.88 13.70
C ASP A 358 -9.37 -30.48 14.07
N LEU A 359 -8.28 -29.75 13.78
CA LEU A 359 -6.92 -30.08 14.20
C LEU A 359 -6.74 -29.98 15.73
N LEU A 360 -7.30 -28.95 16.36
CA LEU A 360 -7.31 -28.75 17.81
C LEU A 360 -8.08 -29.87 18.50
N ASP A 361 -9.24 -30.27 17.99
CA ASP A 361 -10.01 -31.38 18.54
C ASP A 361 -9.25 -32.71 18.41
N ALA A 362 -8.70 -33.05 17.23
CA ALA A 362 -7.89 -34.25 17.04
C ALA A 362 -6.65 -34.30 17.95
N MET A 363 -6.10 -33.13 18.31
CA MET A 363 -4.91 -33.02 19.16
C MET A 363 -5.21 -32.89 20.65
N MET A 364 -6.38 -32.40 21.04
CA MET A 364 -6.89 -32.47 22.43
C MET A 364 -7.04 -33.93 22.88
N PHE A 365 -7.34 -34.85 21.94
CA PHE A 365 -7.32 -36.29 22.17
C PHE A 365 -5.93 -36.94 22.02
N ARG A 366 -4.88 -36.16 21.72
CA ARG A 366 -3.49 -36.60 21.45
C ARG A 366 -3.37 -37.62 20.32
N GLU A 367 -4.22 -37.53 19.31
CA GLU A 367 -4.22 -38.40 18.13
C GLU A 367 -3.62 -37.69 16.90
N THR A 368 -2.49 -37.00 17.07
CA THR A 368 -1.79 -36.25 16.00
C THR A 368 -1.41 -37.12 14.80
N SER A 369 -1.19 -38.43 15.03
CA SER A 369 -0.88 -39.40 13.99
C SER A 369 -2.04 -39.69 13.03
N GLN A 370 -3.26 -39.22 13.33
CA GLN A 370 -4.44 -39.38 12.47
C GLN A 370 -4.68 -38.19 11.53
N VAL A 371 -3.87 -37.13 11.62
CA VAL A 371 -3.98 -35.98 10.72
C VAL A 371 -3.30 -36.32 9.40
N ASP A 372 -4.12 -36.76 8.44
CA ASP A 372 -3.65 -37.14 7.11
C ASP A 372 -3.75 -36.01 6.07
N ARG A 373 -4.52 -34.95 6.37
CA ARG A 373 -4.75 -33.84 5.45
C ARG A 373 -4.86 -32.52 6.19
N ILE A 374 -4.25 -31.49 5.59
CA ILE A 374 -4.32 -30.11 6.08
C ILE A 374 -4.65 -29.18 4.91
N ARG A 375 -5.22 -28.01 5.22
CA ARG A 375 -5.41 -26.92 4.27
C ARG A 375 -4.58 -25.72 4.70
N VAL A 376 -3.85 -25.18 3.75
CA VAL A 376 -3.05 -23.99 3.92
C VAL A 376 -3.37 -22.99 2.81
N THR A 377 -3.28 -21.71 3.13
CA THR A 377 -3.26 -20.65 2.12
C THR A 377 -1.82 -20.36 1.75
N VAL A 378 -1.49 -20.40 0.45
CA VAL A 378 -0.16 -20.09 -0.06
C VAL A 378 -0.26 -18.82 -0.91
N HIS A 379 0.64 -17.87 -0.68
CA HIS A 379 0.74 -16.65 -1.47
C HIS A 379 2.18 -16.43 -1.95
N ASP A 380 2.39 -16.33 -3.26
CA ASP A 380 3.66 -15.87 -3.85
C ASP A 380 3.66 -14.33 -4.01
N LEU A 381 4.24 -13.64 -3.03
CA LEU A 381 4.30 -12.18 -2.99
C LEU A 381 5.51 -11.64 -3.74
N GLN A 382 5.49 -11.75 -5.06
CA GLN A 382 6.53 -11.14 -5.91
C GLN A 382 6.61 -9.63 -5.66
N GLY A 383 7.81 -9.06 -5.67
CA GLY A 383 8.03 -7.64 -5.40
C GLY A 383 7.96 -7.23 -3.91
N SER A 384 7.80 -8.17 -2.96
CA SER A 384 7.88 -7.91 -1.50
C SER A 384 9.14 -7.13 -1.12
N HIS A 385 10.28 -7.42 -1.75
CA HIS A 385 11.55 -6.74 -1.53
C HIS A 385 11.51 -5.24 -1.86
N ALA A 386 10.73 -4.84 -2.87
CA ALA A 386 10.53 -3.42 -3.20
C ALA A 386 9.76 -2.71 -2.07
N VAL A 387 8.81 -3.42 -1.43
CA VAL A 387 8.11 -2.92 -0.23
C VAL A 387 9.10 -2.69 0.90
N TRP A 388 9.92 -3.69 1.24
CA TRP A 388 10.90 -3.57 2.33
C TRP A 388 11.94 -2.48 2.07
N LEU A 389 12.50 -2.43 0.86
CA LEU A 389 13.45 -1.40 0.48
C LEU A 389 12.82 0.00 0.52
N GLY A 390 11.57 0.12 0.07
CA GLY A 390 10.81 1.35 0.14
C GLY A 390 10.65 1.86 1.58
N TRP A 391 10.25 0.98 2.50
CA TRP A 391 10.15 1.29 3.93
C TRP A 391 11.47 1.74 4.53
N ILE A 392 12.56 1.02 4.25
CA ILE A 392 13.90 1.37 4.72
C ILE A 392 14.27 2.80 4.28
N LEU A 393 14.07 3.13 3.01
CA LEU A 393 14.36 4.46 2.48
C LEU A 393 13.50 5.55 3.12
N ILE A 394 12.22 5.28 3.38
CA ILE A 394 11.32 6.23 4.04
C ILE A 394 11.70 6.43 5.50
N ILE A 395 12.01 5.37 6.24
CA ILE A 395 12.44 5.44 7.64
C ILE A 395 13.75 6.21 7.75
N ILE A 396 14.73 5.91 6.89
CA ILE A 396 15.99 6.66 6.83
C ILE A 396 15.70 8.13 6.49
N GLY A 397 14.90 8.40 5.45
CA GLY A 397 14.59 9.75 5.02
C GLY A 397 13.84 10.57 6.08
N GLY A 398 12.88 9.97 6.77
CA GLY A 398 12.16 10.55 7.90
C GLY A 398 13.07 10.78 9.11
N GLY A 399 13.93 9.81 9.43
CA GLY A 399 14.93 9.94 10.48
C GLY A 399 15.91 11.09 10.22
N LEU A 400 16.38 11.26 8.98
CA LEU A 400 17.20 12.40 8.56
C LEU A 400 16.43 13.72 8.71
N ALA A 401 15.17 13.78 8.27
CA ALA A 401 14.34 14.96 8.43
C ALA A 401 14.13 15.34 9.91
N LEU A 402 13.87 14.37 10.78
CA LEU A 402 13.73 14.57 12.23
C LEU A 402 15.03 15.06 12.87
N ALA A 403 16.16 14.43 12.55
CA ALA A 403 17.49 14.83 13.04
C ALA A 403 17.87 16.26 12.60
N SER A 404 17.33 16.72 11.48
CA SER A 404 17.53 18.08 10.97
C SER A 404 16.67 19.15 11.65
N SER A 405 15.61 18.75 12.38
CA SER A 405 14.70 19.67 13.06
C SER A 405 15.35 20.23 14.34
N GLN A 406 15.26 21.54 14.57
CA GLN A 406 15.86 22.14 15.76
C GLN A 406 15.14 21.65 17.02
N LYS A 407 15.88 21.09 18.00
CA LYS A 407 15.38 20.92 19.38
C LYS A 407 14.87 22.28 19.87
N PHE A 408 13.57 22.36 20.14
CA PHE A 408 12.91 23.50 20.77
C PHE A 408 13.68 23.84 22.06
N HIS A 409 14.40 24.96 22.09
CA HIS A 409 14.95 25.48 23.33
C HIS A 409 13.82 26.24 24.02
N PRO A 410 13.40 25.85 25.24
CA PRO A 410 12.53 26.71 26.03
C PRO A 410 13.30 28.02 26.26
N LYS A 411 12.71 29.14 25.82
CA LYS A 411 13.26 30.47 26.10
C LYS A 411 13.55 30.53 27.60
N LYS A 412 14.83 30.72 27.97
CA LYS A 412 15.17 31.21 29.31
C LYS A 412 14.41 32.52 29.47
N GLN A 413 13.37 32.52 30.30
CA GLN A 413 12.81 33.75 30.84
C GLN A 413 13.96 34.47 31.52
N LYS A 414 14.33 35.64 30.98
CA LYS A 414 15.16 36.58 31.71
C LYS A 414 14.32 37.03 32.90
N ILE A 415 14.79 36.70 34.10
CA ILE A 415 14.36 37.31 35.36
C ILE A 415 14.81 38.77 35.35
#